data_AF-A0A3A0FE40-F1
#
_entry.id   AF-A0A3A0FE40-F1
#
_cell.length_a   1.000
_cell.length_b   1.000
_cell.length_c   1.000
_cell.angle_alpha   90.00
_cell.angle_beta   90.00
_cell.angle_gamma   90.00
#
_symmetry.space_group_name_H-M   'P 1'
#
loop_
_entity.id
_entity.type
_entity.pdbx_description
1 polymer ?
#
loop_
_entity_poly.entity_id
_entity_poly.type
_entity_poly.pdbx_seq_one_letter_code
_entity_poly.pdbx_strand_id
1 'polypeptide(L)'
;MTMRTALSGTVLLAILPMAAATAQDVPGIEICTAERTWERRTGCLQSNVDYLKSALTKAGLEAERRRVAAERRLQAAEREIAALKAEMAGLRDGLAQLQAAANKAKDANKEPAAK
;
A
#
# COMPACT_ATOMS: atom_id res chain seq x y z
N MET A 1 -20.31 -19.30 28.65
CA MET A 1 -20.08 -19.93 27.32
C MET A 1 -20.66 -18.98 26.28
N THR A 2 -19.84 -18.00 25.88
CA THR A 2 -20.29 -16.77 25.19
C THR A 2 -20.03 -16.88 23.69
N MET A 3 -21.11 -16.82 22.92
CA MET A 3 -21.13 -16.60 21.47
C MET A 3 -20.33 -15.35 21.10
N ARG A 4 -19.15 -15.51 20.46
CA ARG A 4 -18.36 -14.37 19.93
C ARG A 4 -17.70 -14.62 18.58
N THR A 5 -18.04 -15.70 17.88
CA THR A 5 -17.41 -16.03 16.58
C THR A 5 -18.46 -16.17 15.48
N ALA A 6 -19.10 -15.07 15.10
CA ALA A 6 -19.99 -15.09 13.93
C ALA A 6 -20.04 -13.75 13.16
N LEU A 7 -19.06 -12.86 13.34
CA LEU A 7 -19.08 -11.54 12.71
C LEU A 7 -17.71 -11.11 12.17
N SER A 8 -17.00 -11.98 11.46
CA SER A 8 -15.78 -11.60 10.73
C SER A 8 -15.71 -12.10 9.29
N GLY A 9 -16.74 -12.81 8.79
CA GLY A 9 -16.71 -13.38 7.44
C GLY A 9 -17.36 -12.51 6.34
N THR A 10 -18.24 -11.58 6.70
CA THR A 10 -19.13 -10.91 5.74
C THR A 10 -18.62 -9.57 5.22
N VAL A 11 -17.57 -8.98 5.80
CA VAL A 11 -17.06 -7.66 5.36
C VAL A 11 -16.00 -7.77 4.24
N LEU A 12 -15.38 -8.94 4.04
CA LEU A 12 -14.29 -9.07 3.07
C LEU A 12 -14.77 -9.17 1.60
N LEU A 13 -16.08 -9.37 1.36
CA LEU A 13 -16.64 -9.52 0.01
C LEU A 13 -17.06 -8.20 -0.65
N ALA A 14 -17.00 -7.06 0.07
CA ALA A 14 -17.49 -5.77 -0.41
C ALA A 14 -16.45 -4.94 -1.20
N ILE A 15 -15.21 -5.42 -1.33
CA ILE A 15 -14.12 -4.72 -2.06
C ILE A 15 -13.70 -5.48 -3.32
N LEU A 16 -14.57 -6.33 -3.88
CA LEU A 16 -14.35 -6.80 -5.24
C LEU A 16 -14.78 -5.67 -6.19
N PRO A 17 -13.86 -4.98 -6.90
CA PRO A 17 -14.29 -4.09 -7.95
C PRO A 17 -15.01 -4.98 -8.97
N MET A 18 -16.32 -4.82 -9.09
CA MET A 18 -17.03 -5.27 -10.29
C MET A 18 -16.39 -4.47 -11.43
N ALA A 19 -15.38 -5.06 -12.07
CA ALA A 19 -14.83 -4.54 -13.29
C ALA A 19 -15.97 -4.61 -14.32
N ALA A 20 -16.73 -3.52 -14.42
CA ALA A 20 -17.49 -3.24 -15.62
C ALA A 20 -16.48 -3.40 -16.75
N ALA A 21 -16.70 -4.39 -17.62
CA ALA A 21 -15.89 -4.57 -18.81
C ALA A 21 -16.19 -3.39 -19.72
N THR A 22 -15.60 -2.23 -19.41
CA THR A 22 -15.55 -1.11 -20.33
C THR A 22 -14.82 -1.65 -21.55
N ALA A 23 -15.48 -1.63 -22.70
CA ALA A 23 -14.80 -1.93 -23.95
C ALA A 23 -13.53 -1.07 -23.99
N GLN A 24 -12.37 -1.72 -24.08
CA GLN A 24 -11.12 -1.00 -24.30
C GLN A 24 -11.08 -0.68 -25.78
N ASP A 25 -11.17 0.61 -26.11
CA ASP A 25 -10.97 1.04 -27.48
C ASP A 25 -9.57 0.62 -27.94
N VAL A 26 -9.53 -0.11 -29.05
CA VAL A 26 -8.29 -0.48 -29.70
C VAL A 26 -7.93 0.66 -30.64
N PRO A 27 -6.94 1.50 -30.31
CA PRO A 27 -6.65 2.72 -31.08
C PRO A 27 -6.34 2.38 -32.54
N GLY A 28 -7.04 3.00 -33.49
CA GLY A 28 -6.80 2.84 -34.93
C GLY A 28 -7.48 1.62 -35.55
N ILE A 29 -8.22 0.82 -34.78
CA ILE A 29 -8.94 -0.35 -35.32
C ILE A 29 -10.09 0.08 -36.25
N GLU A 30 -10.73 1.20 -35.95
CA GLU A 30 -11.76 1.84 -36.75
C GLU A 30 -11.24 2.24 -38.14
N ILE A 31 -9.98 2.69 -38.21
CA ILE A 31 -9.34 3.04 -39.48
C ILE A 31 -8.99 1.77 -40.26
N CYS A 32 -8.38 0.77 -39.61
CA CYS A 32 -8.01 -0.47 -40.29
C CYS A 32 -9.22 -1.27 -40.78
N THR A 33 -10.35 -1.22 -40.07
CA THR A 33 -11.59 -1.93 -40.46
C THR A 33 -12.37 -1.19 -41.56
N ALA A 34 -12.22 0.13 -41.67
CA ALA A 34 -12.80 0.92 -42.76
C ALA A 34 -12.13 0.64 -44.13
N GLU A 35 -10.89 0.14 -44.14
CA GLU A 35 -10.15 -0.19 -45.37
C GLU A 35 -10.84 -1.32 -46.15
N ARG A 36 -11.01 -1.10 -47.46
CA ARG A 36 -11.78 -1.99 -48.36
C ARG A 36 -10.89 -2.96 -49.11
N THR A 37 -9.64 -2.57 -49.38
CA THR A 37 -8.66 -3.43 -50.06
C THR A 37 -8.02 -4.38 -49.04
N TRP A 38 -7.96 -5.67 -49.38
CA TRP A 38 -7.53 -6.69 -48.43
C TRP A 38 -6.07 -6.51 -48.03
N GLU A 39 -5.20 -6.18 -48.99
CA GLU A 39 -3.76 -5.98 -48.77
C GLU A 39 -3.50 -4.81 -47.81
N ARG A 40 -4.18 -3.67 -47.99
CA ARG A 40 -4.03 -2.51 -47.08
C ARG A 40 -4.64 -2.79 -45.72
N ARG A 41 -5.77 -3.51 -45.65
CA ARG A 41 -6.39 -3.89 -44.38
C ARG A 41 -5.44 -4.76 -43.57
N THR A 42 -4.83 -5.78 -44.19
CA THR A 42 -3.85 -6.65 -43.52
C THR A 42 -2.63 -5.86 -43.07
N GLY A 43 -2.07 -4.99 -43.92
CA GLY A 43 -0.93 -4.14 -43.55
C GLY A 43 -1.24 -3.18 -42.39
N CYS A 44 -2.42 -2.56 -42.40
CA CYS A 44 -2.88 -1.70 -41.30
C CYS A 44 -2.99 -2.49 -39.99
N LEU A 45 -3.67 -3.64 -40.01
CA LEU A 45 -3.83 -4.49 -38.83
C LEU A 45 -2.50 -5.01 -38.28
N GLN A 46 -1.53 -5.33 -39.13
CA GLN A 46 -0.18 -5.70 -38.69
C GLN A 46 0.50 -4.57 -37.92
N SER A 47 0.50 -3.36 -38.50
CA SER A 47 1.08 -2.19 -37.83
C SER A 47 0.36 -1.84 -36.52
N ASN A 48 -0.96 -2.07 -36.46
CA ASN A 48 -1.75 -1.91 -35.24
C ASN A 48 -1.33 -2.91 -34.15
N VAL A 49 -1.18 -4.19 -34.51
CA VAL A 49 -0.71 -5.23 -33.58
C VAL A 49 0.68 -4.90 -33.04
N ASP A 50 1.60 -4.42 -33.89
CA ASP A 50 2.95 -4.05 -33.46
C ASP A 50 2.94 -2.84 -32.51
N TYR A 51 2.09 -1.84 -32.79
CA TYR A 51 1.84 -0.73 -31.89
C TYR A 51 1.30 -1.21 -30.53
N LEU A 52 0.26 -2.05 -30.52
CA LEU A 52 -0.35 -2.56 -29.28
C LEU A 52 0.63 -3.39 -28.46
N LYS A 53 1.44 -4.24 -29.11
CA LYS A 53 2.50 -4.99 -28.42
C LYS A 53 3.49 -4.04 -27.75
N SER A 54 3.95 -3.01 -28.47
CA SER A 54 4.86 -2.00 -27.90
C SER A 54 4.22 -1.26 -26.72
N ALA A 55 2.96 -0.86 -26.86
CA ALA A 55 2.21 -0.18 -25.80
C ALA A 55 2.03 -1.06 -24.57
N LEU A 56 1.68 -2.34 -24.75
CA LEU A 56 1.51 -3.31 -23.67
C LEU A 56 2.84 -3.57 -22.95
N THR A 57 3.95 -3.73 -23.69
CA THR A 57 5.28 -3.86 -23.09
C THR A 57 5.64 -2.63 -22.24
N LYS A 58 5.39 -1.41 -22.76
CA LYS A 58 5.64 -0.18 -22.02
C LYS A 58 4.79 -0.09 -20.75
N ALA A 59 3.49 -0.39 -20.86
CA ALA A 59 2.58 -0.40 -19.71
C ALA A 59 3.00 -1.43 -18.65
N GLY A 60 3.44 -2.63 -19.07
CA GLY A 60 3.97 -3.65 -18.17
C GLY A 60 5.22 -3.19 -17.42
N LEU A 61 6.19 -2.58 -18.12
CA LEU A 61 7.40 -2.02 -17.51
C LEU A 61 7.09 -0.87 -16.55
N GLU A 62 6.14 -0.01 -16.89
CA GLU A 62 5.72 1.09 -16.02
C GLU A 62 5.03 0.58 -14.75
N ALA A 63 4.13 -0.41 -14.88
CA ALA A 63 3.49 -1.06 -13.75
C ALA A 63 4.52 -1.67 -12.79
N GLU A 64 5.53 -2.36 -13.34
CA GLU A 64 6.60 -2.95 -12.55
C GLU A 64 7.44 -1.89 -11.82
N ARG A 65 7.81 -0.80 -12.50
CA ARG A 65 8.51 0.33 -11.87
C ARG A 65 7.71 0.94 -10.73
N ARG A 66 6.40 1.11 -10.91
CA ARG A 66 5.51 1.63 -9.86
C ARG A 66 5.44 0.68 -8.66
N ARG A 67 5.39 -0.64 -8.89
CA ARG A 67 5.42 -1.66 -7.84
C ARG A 67 6.71 -1.60 -7.03
N VAL A 68 7.86 -1.64 -7.70
CA VAL A 68 9.18 -1.56 -7.04
C VAL A 68 9.32 -0.26 -6.24
N ALA A 69 8.85 0.87 -6.78
CA ALA A 69 8.85 2.14 -6.05
C ALA A 69 7.94 2.11 -4.81
N ALA A 70 6.76 1.49 -4.90
CA ALA A 70 5.85 1.33 -3.78
C ALA A 70 6.44 0.41 -2.69
N GLU A 71 7.07 -0.71 -3.06
CA GLU A 71 7.75 -1.61 -2.14
C GLU A 71 8.87 -0.91 -1.37
N ARG A 72 9.66 -0.08 -2.04
CA ARG A 72 10.70 0.73 -1.38
C ARG A 72 10.10 1.70 -0.36
N ARG A 73 8.96 2.31 -0.66
CA ARG A 73 8.26 3.20 0.28
C ARG A 73 7.73 2.43 1.49
N LEU A 74 7.19 1.23 1.29
CA LEU A 74 6.76 0.35 2.37
C LEU A 74 7.94 0.00 3.29
N GLN A 75 9.07 -0.43 2.73
CA GLN A 75 10.28 -0.74 3.52
C GLN A 75 10.80 0.48 4.30
N ALA A 76 10.76 1.67 3.71
CA ALA A 76 11.15 2.89 4.41
C ALA A 76 10.20 3.18 5.60
N ALA A 77 8.89 3.11 5.36
CA ALA A 77 7.88 3.31 6.40
C ALA A 77 8.00 2.27 7.53
N GLU A 78 8.29 1.00 7.22
CA GLU A 78 8.52 -0.03 8.23
C GLU A 78 9.71 0.29 9.14
N ARG A 79 10.81 0.82 8.57
CA ARG A 79 11.98 1.26 9.35
C ARG A 79 11.67 2.46 10.22
N GLU A 80 10.93 3.44 9.70
CA GLU A 80 10.46 4.60 10.47
C GLU A 80 9.56 4.17 11.64
N ILE A 81 8.62 3.25 11.40
CA ILE A 81 7.77 2.67 12.45
C ILE A 81 8.61 1.97 13.50
N ALA A 82 9.65 1.22 13.12
CA ALA A 82 10.54 0.56 14.06
C ALA A 82 11.32 1.57 14.92
N ALA A 83 11.85 2.64 14.31
CA ALA A 83 12.54 3.71 15.02
C ALA A 83 11.61 4.42 16.01
N LEU A 84 10.41 4.83 15.57
CA LEU A 84 9.41 5.47 16.44
C LEU A 84 9.00 4.57 17.60
N LYS A 85 8.85 3.26 17.39
CA LYS A 85 8.57 2.30 18.47
C LYS A 85 9.71 2.24 19.49
N ALA A 86 10.97 2.28 19.04
CA ALA A 86 12.13 2.29 19.92
C ALA A 86 12.20 3.60 20.74
N GLU A 87 11.96 4.75 20.10
CA GLU A 87 11.88 6.04 20.80
C GLU A 87 10.76 6.06 21.84
N MET A 88 9.57 5.55 21.49
CA MET A 88 8.47 5.43 22.43
C MET A 88 8.80 4.54 23.63
N ALA A 89 9.54 3.45 23.43
CA ALA A 89 10.01 2.61 24.52
C ALA A 89 10.99 3.39 25.42
N GLY A 90 11.97 4.07 24.84
CA GLY A 90 12.92 4.90 25.59
C GLY A 90 12.25 6.02 26.40
N LEU A 91 11.25 6.69 25.83
CA LEU A 91 10.47 7.71 26.55
C LEU A 91 9.67 7.10 27.70
N ARG A 92 9.06 5.92 27.52
CA ARG A 92 8.34 5.22 28.60
C ARG A 92 9.28 4.84 29.74
N ASP A 93 10.47 4.35 29.43
CA ASP A 93 11.48 4.00 30.43
C ASP A 93 11.96 5.25 31.19
N GLY A 94 12.21 6.35 30.48
CA GLY A 94 12.56 7.64 31.08
C GLY A 94 11.47 8.16 32.03
N LEU A 95 10.20 8.08 31.64
CA LEU A 95 9.07 8.44 32.49
C LEU A 95 8.98 7.55 33.73
N ALA A 96 9.19 6.24 33.60
CA ALA A 96 9.19 5.32 34.74
C ALA A 96 10.32 5.64 35.73
N GLN A 97 11.51 5.96 35.24
CA GLN A 97 12.65 6.37 36.07
C GLN A 97 12.38 7.67 36.81
N LEU A 98 11.84 8.69 36.13
CA LEU A 98 11.47 9.97 36.74
C LEU A 98 10.38 9.80 37.79
N GLN A 99 9.36 8.97 37.53
CA GLN A 99 8.31 8.68 38.49
C GLN A 99 8.86 7.95 39.72
N ALA A 100 9.78 6.98 39.53
CA ALA A 100 10.44 6.28 40.63
C ALA A 100 11.32 7.24 41.46
N ALA A 101 12.09 8.11 40.82
CA ALA A 101 12.90 9.12 41.50
C ALA A 101 12.04 10.12 42.28
N ALA A 102 10.93 10.59 41.69
CA ALA A 102 9.98 11.49 42.34
C ALA A 102 9.33 10.84 43.57
N ASN A 103 8.96 9.55 43.49
CA ASN A 103 8.41 8.83 44.64
C ASN A 103 9.44 8.68 45.76
N LYS A 104 10.68 8.28 45.44
CA LYS A 104 11.77 8.21 46.43
C LYS A 104 12.04 9.56 47.10
N ALA A 105 12.00 10.66 46.35
CA ALA A 105 12.16 12.00 46.91
C ALA A 105 10.99 12.42 47.82
N LYS A 106 9.76 11.95 47.54
CA LYS A 106 8.59 12.18 48.42
C LYS A 106 8.66 11.35 49.70
N ASP A 107 9.15 10.12 49.61
CA ASP A 107 9.28 9.21 50.75
C ASP A 107 10.44 9.64 51.67
N ALA A 108 11.55 10.15 51.10
CA ALA A 108 12.65 10.74 51.86
C ALA A 108 12.25 12.03 52.61
N ASN A 109 11.16 12.67 52.20
CA ASN A 109 10.60 13.86 52.86
C ASN A 109 9.52 13.51 53.90
N LYS A 110 9.22 12.21 54.11
CA LYS A 110 8.32 11.69 55.14
C LYS A 110 9.11 10.89 56.19
N GLU A 111 9.70 11.65 57.13
CA GLU A 111 10.01 11.28 58.54
C GLU A 111 11.36 10.57 58.87
N PRO A 112 11.99 10.82 60.05
CA PRO A 112 11.37 11.37 61.25
C PRO A 112 11.72 12.79 61.70
N ALA A 113 10.66 13.58 61.87
CA ALA A 113 10.53 14.48 63.01
C ALA A 113 10.60 13.64 64.29
N ALA A 114 11.82 13.41 64.77
CA ALA A 114 12.08 12.85 66.09
C ALA A 114 13.28 13.56 66.71
N LYS A 115 13.01 14.63 67.46
CA LYS A 115 13.32 14.80 68.88
C LYS A 115 12.79 16.15 69.37
#